data_AF-A0A931RVP9-F1
#
_entry.id   AF-A0A931RVP9-F1
#
_cell.length_a   1.000
_cell.length_b   1.000
_cell.length_c   1.000
_cell.angle_alpha   90.00
_cell.angle_beta   90.00
_cell.angle_gamma   90.00
#
_symmetry.space_group_name_H-M   'P 1'
#
loop_
_entity.id
_entity.type
_entity.pdbx_description
1 polymer ?
#
loop_
_entity_poly.entity_id
_entity_poly.type
_entity_poly.pdbx_seq_one_letter_code
_entity_poly.pdbx_strand_id
1 'polypeptide(L)'
;MRVRRRKVNQSLKDPRILPESNGNRTSLDQIRAVLGEITNKSDFWCMEDEAEFGAVNGKNGKKRILASDEAQAAKNRQRRYREPRPLRIQVLLKQACRFNGRLDGTPGLTRNALAKEIGINPSYLTRILNLLNLAPKIQRRIVAMPPSAKQGPITECRIKHLARIQNHNLQIKEFERLLSLNGDRPQVLSKRAIDNTAYML
;
A
#
# COMPACT_ATOMS: atom_id res chain seq x y z
N MET A 1 67.39 48.85 -11.38
CA MET A 1 66.76 47.55 -11.72
C MET A 1 65.27 47.76 -11.98
N ARG A 2 64.74 47.40 -13.17
CA ARG A 2 63.31 47.56 -13.52
C ARG A 2 62.54 46.28 -13.16
N VAL A 3 61.62 46.37 -12.20
CA VAL A 3 60.73 45.28 -11.81
C VAL A 3 59.54 45.21 -12.78
N ARG A 4 59.44 44.13 -13.56
CA ARG A 4 58.26 43.84 -14.39
C ARG A 4 57.16 43.24 -13.52
N ARG A 5 56.09 44.00 -13.28
CA ARG A 5 54.85 43.46 -12.67
C ARG A 5 54.11 42.60 -13.69
N ARG A 6 53.97 41.30 -13.41
CA ARG A 6 53.08 40.39 -14.17
C ARG A 6 51.63 40.80 -13.89
N LYS A 7 50.83 40.99 -14.96
CA LYS A 7 49.38 41.15 -14.86
C LYS A 7 48.79 39.83 -14.35
N VAL A 8 48.10 39.88 -13.21
CA VAL A 8 47.30 38.77 -12.70
C VAL A 8 45.99 38.75 -13.49
N ASN A 9 45.69 37.62 -14.11
CA ASN A 9 44.46 37.43 -14.89
C ASN A 9 43.24 37.52 -13.98
N GLN A 10 42.33 38.42 -14.32
CA GLN A 10 41.21 38.87 -13.49
C GLN A 10 39.89 38.15 -13.83
N SER A 11 39.94 36.87 -14.24
CA SER A 11 38.77 36.16 -14.81
C SER A 11 37.96 35.30 -13.82
N LEU A 12 38.16 35.44 -12.51
CA LEU A 12 37.36 34.76 -11.49
C LEU A 12 36.46 35.80 -10.79
N LYS A 13 35.39 36.24 -11.44
CA LYS A 13 34.47 37.24 -10.87
C LYS A 13 33.00 36.81 -10.74
N ASP A 14 32.64 35.57 -11.05
CA ASP A 14 31.29 35.10 -10.72
C ASP A 14 31.24 33.58 -10.47
N PRO A 15 31.04 33.10 -9.23
CA PRO A 15 31.03 31.66 -8.92
C PRO A 15 29.79 30.93 -9.46
N ARG A 16 28.88 31.63 -10.15
CA ARG A 16 27.62 31.08 -10.67
C ARG A 16 27.63 30.77 -12.16
N ILE A 17 28.68 31.15 -12.89
CA ILE A 17 28.79 30.89 -14.32
C ILE A 17 29.45 29.53 -14.48
N LEU A 18 28.64 28.52 -14.81
CA LEU A 18 29.15 27.22 -15.23
C LEU A 18 29.93 27.39 -16.53
N PRO A 19 31.11 26.77 -16.68
CA PRO A 19 31.87 26.83 -17.92
C PRO A 19 31.06 26.22 -19.06
N GLU A 20 30.96 26.94 -20.19
CA GLU A 20 30.28 26.43 -21.37
C GLU A 20 30.96 25.14 -21.86
N SER A 21 30.19 24.06 -21.97
CA SER A 21 30.68 22.77 -22.46
C SER A 21 30.56 22.73 -23.98
N ASN A 22 31.69 22.59 -24.67
CA ASN A 22 31.77 22.49 -26.12
C ASN A 22 31.57 21.05 -26.64
N GLY A 23 31.02 20.14 -25.83
CA GLY A 23 30.70 18.75 -26.22
C GLY A 23 31.89 17.82 -26.43
N ASN A 24 33.12 18.33 -26.56
CA ASN A 24 34.33 17.55 -26.84
C ASN A 24 35.10 17.10 -25.59
N ARG A 25 34.60 17.42 -24.39
CA ARG A 25 35.26 17.05 -23.13
C ARG A 25 34.71 15.75 -22.59
N THR A 26 35.59 14.85 -22.16
CA THR A 26 35.19 13.68 -21.40
C THR A 26 34.60 14.11 -20.05
N SER A 27 33.79 13.26 -19.42
CA SER A 27 33.22 13.55 -18.09
C SER A 27 34.30 13.88 -17.06
N LEU A 28 35.48 13.25 -17.18
CA LEU A 28 36.63 13.51 -16.31
C LEU A 28 37.22 14.91 -16.50
N ASP A 29 37.28 15.42 -17.74
CA ASP A 29 37.80 16.76 -18.01
C ASP A 29 36.87 17.85 -17.47
N GLN A 30 35.57 17.60 -17.50
CA GLN A 30 34.57 18.51 -16.92
C GLN A 30 34.69 18.57 -15.40
N ILE A 31 34.87 17.42 -14.74
CA ILE A 31 35.07 17.34 -13.29
C ILE A 31 36.37 18.03 -12.87
N ARG A 32 37.48 17.78 -13.58
CA ARG A 32 38.78 18.44 -13.31
C ARG A 32 38.72 19.95 -13.44
N ALA A 33 37.96 20.48 -14.41
CA ALA A 33 37.84 21.92 -14.60
C ALA A 33 37.17 22.62 -13.41
N VAL A 34 36.26 21.93 -12.70
CA VAL A 34 35.56 22.47 -11.52
C VAL A 34 36.36 22.24 -10.24
N LEU A 35 36.98 21.07 -10.09
CA LEU A 35 37.63 20.65 -8.85
C LEU A 35 39.15 20.93 -8.82
N GLY A 36 39.76 21.35 -9.92
CA GLY A 36 41.21 21.51 -10.07
C GLY A 36 41.95 20.18 -10.32
N GLU A 37 43.25 20.27 -10.61
CA GLU A 37 44.11 19.08 -10.67
C GLU A 37 44.30 18.52 -9.26
N ILE A 38 43.62 17.40 -8.97
CA ILE A 38 43.76 16.65 -7.72
C ILE A 38 45.16 16.00 -7.74
N THR A 39 46.17 16.75 -7.31
CA THR A 39 47.59 16.35 -7.35
C THR A 39 48.04 15.65 -6.08
N ASN A 40 47.27 15.75 -4.98
CA ASN A 40 47.62 15.12 -3.71
C ASN A 40 46.75 13.88 -3.46
N LYS A 41 47.42 12.74 -3.42
CA LYS A 41 46.83 11.40 -3.23
C LYS A 41 46.30 11.17 -1.80
N SER A 42 46.51 12.10 -0.87
CA SER A 42 46.37 11.88 0.58
C SER A 42 45.15 12.52 1.26
N ASP A 43 44.39 13.39 0.61
CA ASP A 43 43.28 14.10 1.26
C ASP A 43 41.93 13.81 0.58
N PHE A 44 41.69 12.55 0.19
CA PHE A 44 40.33 12.10 -0.06
C PHE A 44 39.62 11.95 1.29
N TRP A 45 39.11 13.07 1.80
CA TRP A 45 38.02 13.03 2.77
C TRP A 45 36.83 12.39 2.07
N CYS A 46 36.76 11.06 2.13
CA CYS A 46 35.57 10.34 1.73
C CYS A 46 34.52 10.63 2.81
N MET A 47 33.74 11.70 2.61
CA MET A 47 32.52 11.87 3.37
C MET A 47 31.55 10.78 2.89
N GLU A 48 31.52 9.68 3.63
CA GLU A 48 30.46 8.68 3.52
C GLU A 48 29.19 9.30 4.11
N ASP A 49 28.32 9.79 3.24
CA ASP A 49 26.97 10.21 3.62
C ASP A 49 26.06 8.97 3.55
N GLU A 50 25.79 8.37 4.71
CA GLU A 50 24.84 7.27 4.85
C GLU A 50 23.40 7.82 4.79
N ALA A 51 22.94 8.12 3.58
CA ALA A 51 21.54 8.45 3.37
C ALA A 51 20.72 7.17 3.13
N GLU A 52 19.82 6.85 4.06
CA GLU A 52 18.88 5.75 3.89
C GLU A 52 17.81 6.10 2.84
N PHE A 53 17.82 5.38 1.73
CA PHE A 53 16.80 5.53 0.70
C PHE A 53 15.91 4.29 0.57
N GLY A 54 14.61 4.54 0.40
CA GLY A 54 13.61 3.51 0.13
C GLY A 54 13.14 3.52 -1.33
N ALA A 55 13.12 2.34 -1.97
CA ALA A 55 12.50 2.18 -3.28
C ALA A 55 10.97 2.08 -3.17
N VAL A 56 10.26 2.90 -3.96
CA VAL A 56 8.78 2.93 -4.01
C VAL A 56 8.30 2.93 -5.46
N ASN A 57 7.18 2.26 -5.74
CA ASN A 57 6.57 2.28 -7.07
C ASN A 57 5.83 3.60 -7.29
N GLY A 58 6.29 4.43 -8.21
CA GLY A 58 5.63 5.67 -8.64
C GLY A 58 4.44 5.43 -9.60
N LYS A 59 3.88 6.53 -10.10
CA LYS A 59 2.84 6.51 -11.14
C LYS A 59 3.37 5.76 -12.38
N ASN A 60 2.50 4.96 -13.03
CA ASN A 60 2.85 4.10 -14.17
C ASN A 60 3.87 2.99 -13.87
N GLY A 61 4.11 2.67 -12.59
CA GLY A 61 5.02 1.57 -12.20
C GLY A 61 6.50 1.91 -12.29
N LYS A 62 6.88 3.17 -12.55
CA LYS A 62 8.28 3.62 -12.49
C LYS A 62 8.76 3.61 -11.05
N LYS A 63 9.86 2.91 -10.74
CA LYS A 63 10.46 2.93 -9.40
C LYS A 63 11.02 4.33 -9.12
N ARG A 64 10.78 4.86 -7.92
CA ARG A 64 11.37 6.08 -7.38
C ARG A 64 12.17 5.72 -6.13
N ILE A 65 13.32 6.36 -5.97
CA ILE A 65 14.11 6.31 -4.75
C ILE A 65 13.75 7.58 -3.98
N LEU A 66 13.31 7.42 -2.74
CA LEU A 66 12.92 8.52 -1.85
C LEU A 66 13.69 8.38 -0.53
N ALA A 67 13.85 9.47 0.22
CA ALA A 67 14.35 9.39 1.59
C ALA A 67 13.48 8.44 2.42
N SER A 68 14.06 7.75 3.42
CA SER A 68 13.40 6.69 4.19
C SER A 68 11.98 7.06 4.68
N ASP A 69 11.82 8.25 5.28
CA ASP A 69 10.54 8.75 5.79
C ASP A 69 9.51 8.98 4.68
N GLU A 70 9.93 9.60 3.57
CA GLU A 70 9.07 9.81 2.40
C GLU A 70 8.68 8.50 1.74
N ALA A 71 9.63 7.55 1.66
CA ALA A 71 9.40 6.23 1.13
C ALA A 71 8.36 5.48 1.96
N GLN A 72 8.46 5.57 3.29
CA GLN A 72 7.50 4.96 4.21
C GLN A 72 6.12 5.60 4.11
N ALA A 73 6.05 6.94 4.08
CA ALA A 73 4.79 7.65 3.87
C ALA A 73 4.16 7.28 2.51
N ALA A 74 4.96 7.15 1.46
CA ALA A 74 4.50 6.74 0.14
C ALA A 74 4.02 5.28 0.12
N LYS A 75 4.72 4.36 0.79
CA LYS A 75 4.29 2.96 0.97
C LYS A 75 2.94 2.90 1.69
N ASN A 76 2.78 3.61 2.80
CA ASN A 76 1.53 3.63 3.59
C ASN A 76 0.31 4.12 2.79
N ARG A 77 0.52 5.04 1.83
CA ARG A 77 -0.54 5.51 0.92
C ARG A 77 -0.93 4.47 -0.13
N GLN A 78 0.00 3.60 -0.51
CA GLN A 78 -0.26 2.58 -1.53
C GLN A 78 -1.06 1.41 -0.98
N ARG A 79 -2.13 1.04 -1.71
CA ARG A 79 -3.01 -0.08 -1.34
C ARG A 79 -2.26 -1.41 -1.13
N ARG A 80 -1.10 -1.59 -1.76
CA ARG A 80 -0.30 -2.82 -1.67
C ARG A 80 0.36 -3.03 -0.31
N TYR A 81 0.72 -1.95 0.38
CA TYR A 81 1.39 -2.02 1.68
C TYR A 81 0.43 -1.75 2.84
N ARG A 82 -0.88 -1.69 2.58
CA ARG A 82 -1.85 -1.60 3.67
C ARG A 82 -1.81 -2.89 4.47
N GLU A 83 -1.67 -2.75 5.77
CA GLU A 83 -1.76 -3.87 6.70
C GLU A 83 -3.07 -4.64 6.48
N PRO A 84 -3.04 -5.98 6.57
CA PRO A 84 -4.23 -6.80 6.53
C PRO A 84 -5.23 -6.34 7.59
N ARG A 85 -6.47 -6.07 7.16
CA ARG A 85 -7.55 -5.69 8.09
C ARG A 85 -8.50 -6.86 8.28
N PRO A 86 -9.20 -6.94 9.43
CA PRO A 86 -10.32 -7.86 9.58
C PRO A 86 -11.30 -7.68 8.42
N LEU A 87 -11.89 -8.79 7.96
CA LEU A 87 -12.85 -8.72 6.87
C LEU A 87 -14.06 -7.89 7.32
N ARG A 88 -14.57 -7.02 6.45
CA ARG A 88 -15.74 -6.16 6.77
C ARG A 88 -16.92 -6.97 7.32
N ILE A 89 -17.13 -8.18 6.81
CA ILE A 89 -18.19 -9.06 7.29
C ILE A 89 -17.99 -9.54 8.75
N GLN A 90 -16.75 -9.72 9.22
CA GLN A 90 -16.47 -10.04 10.62
C GLN A 90 -16.89 -8.90 11.54
N VAL A 91 -16.57 -7.65 11.13
CA VAL A 91 -16.98 -6.45 11.87
C VAL A 91 -18.50 -6.36 11.94
N LEU A 92 -19.20 -6.60 10.83
CA LEU A 92 -20.67 -6.57 10.79
C LEU A 92 -21.30 -7.67 11.65
N LEU A 93 -20.75 -8.89 11.66
CA LEU A 93 -21.27 -9.99 12.47
C LEU A 93 -21.08 -9.69 13.97
N LYS A 94 -19.93 -9.13 14.37
CA LYS A 94 -19.70 -8.67 15.75
C LYS A 94 -20.68 -7.55 16.15
N GLN A 95 -20.96 -6.62 15.25
CA GLN A 95 -21.98 -5.59 15.47
C GLN A 95 -23.38 -6.20 15.60
N ALA A 96 -23.73 -7.18 14.77
CA ALA A 96 -25.01 -7.88 14.86
C ALA A 96 -25.22 -8.53 16.23
N CYS A 97 -24.20 -9.25 16.75
CA CYS A 97 -24.26 -9.83 18.10
C CYS A 97 -24.44 -8.76 19.18
N ARG A 98 -23.73 -7.63 19.09
CA ARG A 98 -23.87 -6.51 20.04
C ARG A 98 -25.27 -5.90 20.01
N PHE A 99 -25.81 -5.67 18.82
CA PHE A 99 -27.15 -5.11 18.68
C PHE A 99 -28.23 -6.07 19.15
N ASN A 100 -28.09 -7.37 18.88
CA ASN A 100 -29.02 -8.38 19.37
C ASN A 100 -29.01 -8.47 20.89
N GLY A 101 -27.82 -8.56 21.51
CA GLY A 101 -27.71 -8.57 22.97
C GLY A 101 -28.31 -7.34 23.63
N ARG A 102 -28.26 -6.17 22.97
CA ARG A 102 -28.90 -4.96 23.45
C ARG A 102 -30.43 -4.99 23.35
N LEU A 103 -30.97 -5.53 22.26
CA LEU A 103 -32.40 -5.76 22.10
C LEU A 103 -32.93 -6.78 23.12
N ASP A 104 -32.17 -7.87 23.33
CA ASP A 104 -32.53 -8.93 24.27
C ASP A 104 -32.47 -8.43 25.72
N GLY A 105 -31.49 -7.58 26.06
CA GLY A 105 -31.28 -7.06 27.42
C GLY A 105 -32.17 -5.88 27.81
N THR A 106 -32.88 -5.25 26.87
CA THR A 106 -33.70 -4.05 27.14
C THR A 106 -35.15 -4.28 26.70
N PRO A 107 -36.02 -4.85 27.56
CA PRO A 107 -37.41 -5.10 27.19
C PRO A 107 -38.10 -3.80 26.78
N GLY A 108 -38.82 -3.83 25.65
CA GLY A 108 -39.47 -2.66 25.05
C GLY A 108 -38.60 -1.85 24.08
N LEU A 109 -37.29 -2.11 23.99
CA LEU A 109 -36.45 -1.48 22.99
C LEU A 109 -36.73 -2.04 21.59
N THR A 110 -37.34 -1.22 20.74
CA THR A 110 -37.59 -1.61 19.34
C THR A 110 -36.35 -1.43 18.47
N ARG A 111 -36.27 -2.19 17.36
CA ARG A 111 -35.20 -2.02 16.35
C ARG A 111 -35.14 -0.58 15.82
N ASN A 112 -36.28 0.07 15.63
CA ASN A 112 -36.33 1.46 15.16
C ASN A 112 -35.76 2.44 16.20
N ALA A 113 -36.08 2.24 17.48
CA ALA A 113 -35.52 3.05 18.56
C ALA A 113 -34.00 2.87 18.66
N LEU A 114 -33.51 1.62 18.62
CA LEU A 114 -32.09 1.32 18.63
C LEU A 114 -31.36 1.93 17.40
N ALA A 115 -31.97 1.87 16.21
CA ALA A 115 -31.39 2.47 15.00
C ALA A 115 -31.27 3.99 15.11
N LYS A 116 -32.31 4.67 15.63
CA LYS A 116 -32.28 6.12 15.90
C LYS A 116 -31.19 6.47 16.90
N GLU A 117 -31.06 5.70 17.98
CA GLU A 117 -30.06 5.92 19.03
C GLU A 117 -28.62 5.84 18.49
N ILE A 118 -28.33 4.87 17.61
CA ILE A 118 -27.00 4.70 17.02
C ILE A 118 -26.78 5.63 15.81
N GLY A 119 -27.82 6.35 15.35
CA GLY A 119 -27.73 7.23 14.19
C GLY A 119 -27.61 6.47 12.85
N ILE A 120 -28.22 5.28 12.73
CA ILE A 120 -28.21 4.48 11.49
C ILE A 120 -29.62 4.28 10.95
N ASN A 121 -29.72 4.02 9.64
CA ASN A 121 -31.00 3.70 9.01
C ASN A 121 -31.57 2.38 9.58
N PRO A 122 -32.86 2.30 9.97
CA PRO A 122 -33.47 1.07 10.49
C PRO A 122 -33.39 -0.13 9.52
N SER A 123 -33.47 0.12 8.21
CA SER A 123 -33.27 -0.91 7.19
C SER A 123 -31.84 -1.45 7.21
N TYR A 124 -30.85 -0.60 7.52
CA TYR A 124 -29.46 -1.02 7.65
C TYR A 124 -29.24 -1.85 8.92
N LEU A 125 -29.80 -1.43 10.06
CA LEU A 125 -29.77 -2.23 11.29
C LEU A 125 -30.38 -3.61 11.06
N THR A 126 -31.55 -3.67 10.41
CA THR A 126 -32.21 -4.95 10.08
C THR A 126 -31.33 -5.83 9.20
N ARG A 127 -30.64 -5.26 8.21
CA ARG A 127 -29.68 -5.99 7.37
C ARG A 127 -28.51 -6.55 8.16
N ILE A 128 -28.01 -5.82 9.17
CA ILE A 128 -26.96 -6.30 10.06
C ILE A 128 -27.48 -7.44 10.92
N LEU A 129 -28.65 -7.27 11.56
CA LEU A 129 -29.26 -8.30 12.41
C LEU A 129 -29.57 -9.58 11.64
N ASN A 130 -29.98 -9.49 10.38
CA ASN A 130 -30.23 -10.65 9.54
C ASN A 130 -28.98 -11.54 9.36
N LEU A 131 -27.76 -11.04 9.59
CA LEU A 131 -26.55 -11.87 9.57
C LEU A 131 -26.56 -12.96 10.64
N LEU A 132 -27.34 -12.80 11.72
CA LEU A 132 -27.51 -13.81 12.76
C LEU A 132 -28.35 -15.02 12.28
N ASN A 133 -29.06 -14.89 11.16
CA ASN A 133 -29.81 -16.00 10.53
C ASN A 133 -28.90 -16.92 9.69
N LEU A 134 -27.60 -16.62 9.61
CA LEU A 134 -26.64 -17.53 8.98
C LEU A 134 -26.49 -18.80 9.81
N ALA A 135 -26.31 -19.93 9.14
CA ALA A 135 -26.04 -21.20 9.79
C ALA A 135 -24.82 -21.06 10.74
N PRO A 136 -24.87 -21.61 11.96
CA PRO A 136 -23.79 -21.45 12.94
C PRO A 136 -22.40 -21.89 12.44
N LYS A 137 -22.36 -22.88 11.53
CA LYS A 137 -21.12 -23.32 10.84
C LYS A 137 -20.49 -22.18 10.01
N ILE A 138 -21.33 -21.41 9.30
CA ILE A 138 -20.89 -20.27 8.46
C ILE A 138 -20.39 -19.14 9.35
N GLN A 139 -21.12 -18.80 10.42
CA GLN A 139 -20.72 -17.74 11.36
C GLN A 139 -19.33 -18.01 11.95
N ARG A 140 -19.11 -19.23 12.47
CA ARG A 140 -17.80 -19.66 12.99
C ARG A 140 -16.70 -19.55 11.95
N ARG A 141 -16.97 -19.97 10.70
CA ARG A 141 -15.98 -19.91 9.61
C ARG A 141 -15.65 -18.47 9.22
N ILE A 142 -16.62 -17.56 9.18
CA ILE A 142 -16.38 -16.14 8.92
C ILE A 142 -15.48 -15.52 10.00
N VAL A 143 -15.76 -15.80 11.27
CA VAL A 143 -14.96 -15.29 12.40
C VAL A 143 -13.53 -15.84 12.36
N ALA A 144 -13.36 -17.10 11.98
CA ALA A 144 -12.04 -17.75 11.87
C ALA A 144 -11.22 -17.33 10.63
N MET A 145 -11.76 -16.52 9.71
CA MET A 145 -11.00 -16.10 8.54
C MET A 145 -9.84 -15.17 8.92
N PRO A 146 -8.65 -15.34 8.32
CA PRO A 146 -7.55 -14.42 8.56
C PRO A 146 -7.88 -13.02 8.02
N PRO A 147 -7.28 -11.96 8.59
CA PRO A 147 -7.37 -10.62 8.02
C PRO A 147 -6.81 -10.61 6.60
N SER A 148 -7.37 -9.76 5.74
CA SER A 148 -6.94 -9.65 4.34
C SER A 148 -6.73 -8.19 3.97
N ALA A 149 -5.66 -7.92 3.22
CA ALA A 149 -5.42 -6.59 2.66
C ALA A 149 -6.35 -6.28 1.47
N LYS A 150 -6.91 -7.32 0.83
CA LYS A 150 -7.82 -7.19 -0.31
C LYS A 150 -9.25 -7.50 0.09
N GLN A 151 -10.20 -7.02 -0.73
CA GLN A 151 -11.59 -7.43 -0.60
C GLN A 151 -11.64 -8.96 -0.80
N GLY A 152 -12.03 -9.67 0.26
CA GLY A 152 -12.09 -11.12 0.24
C GLY A 152 -13.11 -11.67 -0.78
N PRO A 153 -13.08 -12.99 -1.02
CA PRO A 153 -14.01 -13.68 -1.92
C PRO A 153 -15.48 -13.49 -1.55
N ILE A 154 -15.71 -13.20 -0.27
CA ILE A 154 -17.00 -13.06 0.36
C ILE A 154 -17.27 -11.57 0.54
N THR A 155 -18.18 -11.06 -0.28
CA THR A 155 -18.67 -9.68 -0.17
C THR A 155 -19.93 -9.63 0.71
N GLU A 156 -20.18 -8.46 1.29
CA GLU A 156 -21.38 -8.20 2.10
C GLU A 156 -22.68 -8.54 1.34
N CYS A 157 -22.74 -8.24 0.03
CA CYS A 157 -23.89 -8.53 -0.81
C CYS A 157 -24.18 -10.04 -0.92
N ARG A 158 -23.15 -10.85 -1.11
CA ARG A 158 -23.29 -12.32 -1.22
C ARG A 158 -23.74 -12.96 0.08
N ILE A 159 -23.18 -12.52 1.21
CA ILE A 159 -23.60 -13.02 2.54
C ILE A 159 -25.04 -12.64 2.87
N LYS A 160 -25.48 -11.43 2.49
CA LYS A 160 -26.88 -11.03 2.67
C LYS A 160 -27.85 -11.95 1.94
N HIS A 161 -27.47 -12.46 0.77
CA HIS A 161 -28.30 -13.42 0.05
C HIS A 161 -28.39 -14.76 0.79
N LEU A 162 -27.25 -15.28 1.30
CA LEU A 162 -27.21 -16.50 2.10
C LEU A 162 -28.10 -16.41 3.36
N ALA A 163 -28.03 -15.28 4.06
CA ALA A 163 -28.81 -15.05 5.28
C ALA A 163 -30.33 -15.03 5.06
N ARG A 164 -30.81 -14.95 3.81
CA ARG A 164 -32.24 -15.03 3.47
C ARG A 164 -32.74 -16.46 3.23
N ILE A 165 -31.84 -17.41 3.00
CA ILE A 165 -32.20 -18.81 2.76
C ILE A 165 -32.57 -19.44 4.10
N GLN A 166 -33.78 -19.98 4.26
CA GLN A 166 -34.20 -20.55 5.56
C GLN A 166 -33.50 -21.89 5.88
N ASN A 167 -33.18 -22.69 4.86
CA ASN A 167 -32.55 -23.99 5.03
C ASN A 167 -31.03 -23.85 5.24
N HIS A 168 -30.56 -24.17 6.45
CA HIS A 168 -29.14 -24.10 6.81
C HIS A 168 -28.22 -25.00 5.97
N ASN A 169 -28.68 -26.17 5.52
CA ASN A 169 -27.87 -27.05 4.68
C ASN A 169 -27.64 -26.43 3.29
N LEU A 170 -28.67 -25.80 2.72
CA LEU A 170 -28.53 -25.05 1.47
C LEU A 170 -27.64 -23.83 1.63
N GLN A 171 -27.74 -23.10 2.76
CA GLN A 171 -26.81 -22.01 3.06
C GLN A 171 -25.35 -22.48 3.07
N ILE A 172 -25.06 -23.60 3.75
CA ILE A 172 -23.70 -24.13 3.86
C ILE A 172 -23.16 -24.52 2.48
N LYS A 173 -23.97 -25.21 1.66
CA LYS A 173 -23.61 -25.60 0.30
C LYS A 173 -23.27 -24.40 -0.58
N GLU A 174 -24.12 -23.37 -0.58
CA GLU A 174 -23.88 -22.15 -1.35
C GLU A 174 -22.67 -21.36 -0.81
N PHE A 175 -22.46 -21.33 0.50
CA PHE A 175 -21.28 -20.71 1.08
C PHE A 175 -19.98 -21.41 0.66
N GLU A 176 -19.97 -22.75 0.65
CA GLU A 176 -18.84 -23.55 0.17
C GLU A 176 -18.58 -23.29 -1.32
N ARG A 177 -19.64 -23.21 -2.14
CA ARG A 177 -19.55 -22.82 -3.56
C ARG A 177 -18.91 -21.44 -3.74
N LEU A 178 -19.27 -20.45 -2.90
CA LEU A 178 -18.68 -19.11 -2.93
C LEU A 178 -17.19 -19.10 -2.59
N LEU A 179 -16.74 -20.03 -1.72
CA LEU A 179 -15.33 -20.18 -1.40
C LEU A 179 -14.57 -20.81 -2.56
N SER A 180 -15.10 -21.87 -3.18
CA SER A 180 -14.45 -22.57 -4.30
C SER A 180 -14.30 -21.68 -5.54
N LEU A 181 -15.33 -20.90 -5.90
CA LEU A 181 -15.30 -20.00 -7.07
C LEU A 181 -14.20 -18.93 -7.03
N ASN A 182 -13.66 -18.66 -5.85
CA ASN A 182 -12.62 -17.66 -5.67
C ASN A 182 -11.25 -18.26 -5.33
N GLY A 183 -11.17 -19.58 -5.06
CA GLY A 183 -9.92 -20.30 -4.85
C GLY A 183 -9.15 -20.56 -6.15
N ASP A 184 -9.86 -20.70 -7.27
CA ASP A 184 -9.29 -21.10 -8.58
C ASP A 184 -9.08 -19.96 -9.57
N ARG A 185 -9.08 -18.70 -9.13
CA ARG A 185 -8.29 -17.73 -9.89
C ARG A 185 -6.86 -17.94 -9.42
N PRO A 186 -6.01 -18.69 -10.16
CA PRO A 186 -4.59 -18.64 -9.89
C PRO A 186 -4.28 -17.17 -9.76
N GLN A 187 -3.75 -16.75 -8.61
CA GLN A 187 -3.11 -15.46 -8.54
C GLN A 187 -2.14 -15.53 -9.70
N VAL A 188 -2.44 -14.80 -10.77
CA VAL A 188 -1.57 -14.76 -11.93
C VAL A 188 -0.28 -14.22 -11.35
N LEU A 189 0.62 -15.15 -10.99
CA LEU A 189 2.00 -14.88 -10.71
C LEU A 189 2.40 -14.10 -11.94
N SER A 190 2.60 -12.80 -11.71
CA SER A 190 2.72 -11.84 -12.78
C SER A 190 3.70 -12.41 -13.78
N LYS A 191 3.27 -12.56 -15.05
CA LYS A 191 4.07 -13.02 -16.19
C LYS A 191 5.35 -12.18 -16.45
N ARG A 192 5.80 -11.35 -15.50
CA ARG A 192 7.00 -10.51 -15.55
C ARG A 192 8.26 -11.21 -15.03
N ALA A 193 8.27 -12.53 -14.92
CA ALA A 193 9.44 -13.29 -14.47
C ALA A 193 10.02 -14.26 -15.51
N ILE A 194 9.55 -14.26 -16.77
CA ILE A 194 10.03 -15.21 -17.80
C ILE A 194 10.94 -14.58 -18.88
N ASP A 195 11.05 -13.24 -18.98
CA ASP A 195 11.79 -12.62 -20.09
C ASP A 195 13.28 -12.32 -19.82
N ASN A 196 13.96 -13.00 -18.88
CA ASN A 196 15.38 -12.72 -18.55
C ASN A 196 16.38 -13.88 -18.72
N THR A 197 16.04 -14.95 -19.46
CA THR A 197 16.96 -16.08 -19.71
C THR A 197 17.06 -16.44 -21.20
N ALA A 198 17.13 -15.45 -22.09
CA ALA A 198 17.31 -15.68 -23.53
C ALA A 198 18.46 -14.87 -24.19
N TYR A 199 19.42 -14.34 -23.39
CA TYR A 199 20.64 -13.73 -23.91
C TYR A 199 21.88 -14.30 -23.18
N MET A 200 22.16 -15.59 -23.36
CA MET A 200 23.46 -16.22 -23.06
C MET A 200 23.59 -17.53 -23.88
N LEU A 201 23.41 -17.45 -25.20
CA LEU A 201 23.96 -18.41 -26.16
C LEU A 201 24.40 -17.62 -27.40
#